data_AF-A0A2E5ECP9-F1
#
_entry.id   AF-A0A2E5ECP9-F1
#
_cell.length_a   1.000
_cell.length_b   1.000
_cell.length_c   1.000
_cell.angle_alpha   90.00
_cell.angle_beta   90.00
_cell.angle_gamma   90.00
#
_symmetry.space_group_name_H-M   'P 1'
#
loop_
_entity.id
_entity.type
_entity.pdbx_description
1 polymer ?
#
loop_
_entity_poly.entity_id
_entity_poly.type
_entity_poly.pdbx_seq_one_letter_code
_entity_poly.pdbx_strand_id
1 'polypeptide(L)'
;MHVLVRQIDRSKVGEIAADAEQRPARTRTIDTDQEVFLDWERAFDDAGQLRRCIICGSDHLYQHKTFPQITPFVIVLAFGLSLIGVLGFVTDIAILIGMTGVLLLDIAILFFARTRLVCYRCRSQYRNLEIAEYHKPWDRSTDVRLKNQTKRRPVEDPKRVRSRDDFRN
;
A
#
# COMPACT_ATOMS: atom_id res chain seq x y z
N MET A 1 12.89 -2.48 1.76
CA MET A 1 11.46 -2.11 1.61
C MET A 1 11.01 -2.24 0.16
N HIS A 2 9.73 -2.54 -0.08
CA HIS A 2 9.16 -2.61 -1.43
C HIS A 2 8.30 -1.39 -1.70
N VAL A 3 8.48 -0.74 -2.85
CA VAL A 3 7.75 0.48 -3.21
C VAL A 3 7.13 0.32 -4.58
N LEU A 4 5.80 0.43 -4.64
CA LEU A 4 5.09 0.56 -5.92
C LEU A 4 5.16 2.04 -6.34
N VAL A 5 5.98 2.30 -7.35
CA VAL A 5 6.28 3.64 -7.85
C VAL A 5 5.17 4.11 -8.78
N ARG A 6 4.70 5.32 -8.52
CA ARG A 6 3.81 6.08 -9.40
C ARG A 6 4.37 7.46 -9.66
N GLN A 7 4.10 7.98 -10.85
CA GLN A 7 4.41 9.37 -11.17
C GLN A 7 3.43 10.34 -10.50
N ILE A 8 3.68 11.64 -10.64
CA ILE A 8 2.82 12.70 -10.09
C ILE A 8 1.42 12.68 -10.73
N ASP A 9 1.32 12.30 -12.00
CA ASP A 9 0.07 12.06 -12.74
C ASP A 9 -0.69 10.81 -12.26
N ARG A 10 -0.11 10.05 -11.31
CA ARG A 10 -0.60 8.79 -10.73
C ARG A 10 -0.52 7.59 -11.66
N SER A 11 0.13 7.68 -12.81
CA SER A 11 0.44 6.55 -13.68
C SER A 11 1.35 5.56 -12.95
N LYS A 12 1.14 4.26 -13.18
CA LYS A 12 1.98 3.20 -12.60
C LYS A 12 3.28 3.13 -13.41
N VAL A 13 4.41 3.18 -12.71
CA VAL A 13 5.75 3.07 -13.30
C VAL A 13 6.25 1.64 -13.19
N GLY A 14 6.25 1.11 -11.97
CA GLY A 14 6.74 -0.23 -11.67
C GLY A 14 6.96 -0.43 -10.18
N GLU A 15 7.42 -1.60 -9.78
CA GLU A 15 7.84 -1.88 -8.41
C GLU A 15 9.36 -1.75 -8.26
N ILE A 16 9.83 -1.20 -7.14
CA ILE A 16 11.25 -1.15 -6.76
C ILE A 16 11.46 -1.86 -5.42
N ALA A 17 12.58 -2.55 -5.30
CA ALA A 17 13.13 -2.95 -4.00
C ALA A 17 14.17 -1.90 -3.61
N ALA A 18 13.87 -1.11 -2.58
CA ALA A 18 14.77 -0.09 -2.07
C ALA A 18 15.30 -0.50 -0.70
N ASP A 19 16.62 -0.46 -0.54
CA ASP A 19 17.28 -0.62 0.75
C ASP A 19 17.41 0.75 1.43
N ALA A 20 16.85 0.87 2.64
CA ALA A 20 16.84 2.11 3.40
C ALA A 20 18.19 2.45 4.03
N GLU A 21 19.08 1.46 4.20
CA GLU A 21 20.43 1.65 4.72
C GLU A 21 21.36 2.20 3.64
N GLN A 22 21.29 1.64 2.44
CA GLN A 22 22.13 2.05 1.31
C GLN A 22 21.73 3.42 0.72
N ARG A 23 20.48 3.83 0.90
CA ARG A 23 19.90 5.10 0.40
C ARG A 23 20.32 5.43 -1.04
N PRO A 24 20.12 4.51 -2.01
CA PRO A 24 20.58 4.73 -3.38
C PRO A 24 19.85 5.91 -4.01
N ALA A 25 20.58 6.87 -4.56
CA ALA A 25 19.98 8.03 -5.23
C ALA A 25 19.13 7.65 -6.47
N ARG A 26 19.42 6.50 -7.08
CA ARG A 26 18.71 5.97 -8.25
C ARG A 26 18.55 4.47 -8.12
N THR A 27 17.43 3.95 -8.60
CA THR A 27 17.19 2.51 -8.72
C THR A 27 16.43 2.21 -10.01
N ARG A 28 16.43 0.95 -10.43
CA ARG A 28 15.57 0.47 -11.51
C ARG A 28 14.35 -0.24 -10.96
N THR A 29 13.24 -0.11 -11.68
CA THR A 29 12.04 -0.92 -11.43
C THR A 29 12.27 -2.36 -11.85
N ILE A 30 11.78 -3.28 -11.02
CA ILE A 30 11.82 -4.73 -11.25
C ILE A 30 11.00 -5.10 -12.49
N ASP A 31 9.83 -4.47 -12.67
CA ASP A 31 8.88 -4.86 -13.71
C ASP A 31 9.21 -4.26 -15.09
N THR A 32 9.63 -2.98 -15.12
CA THR A 32 9.69 -2.17 -16.36
C THR A 32 11.09 -1.69 -16.69
N ASP A 33 12.11 -2.03 -15.89
CA ASP A 33 13.52 -1.60 -16.05
C ASP A 33 13.69 -0.07 -16.23
N GLN A 34 12.76 0.73 -15.71
CA GLN A 34 12.82 2.18 -15.74
C GLN A 34 13.67 2.73 -14.60
N GLU A 35 14.46 3.76 -14.89
CA GLU A 35 15.27 4.45 -13.88
C GLU A 35 14.40 5.44 -13.09
N VAL A 36 14.42 5.27 -11.77
CA VAL A 36 13.67 6.07 -10.81
C VAL A 36 14.65 6.75 -9.88
N PHE A 37 14.53 8.06 -9.77
CA PHE A 37 15.28 8.87 -8.81
C PHE A 37 14.57 8.85 -7.46
N LEU A 38 15.34 8.54 -6.41
CA LEU A 38 14.84 8.48 -5.04
C LEU A 38 15.36 9.66 -4.24
N ASP A 39 14.45 10.30 -3.53
CA ASP A 39 14.70 11.45 -2.68
C ASP A 39 14.66 11.02 -1.23
N TRP A 40 15.84 10.75 -0.68
CA TRP A 40 16.00 10.30 0.70
C TRP A 40 16.05 11.47 1.68
N GLU A 41 16.07 12.72 1.20
CA GLU A 41 16.25 13.88 2.04
C GLU A 41 15.05 14.06 2.98
N ARG A 42 15.29 13.90 4.29
CA ARG A 42 14.26 13.94 5.33
C ARG A 42 13.13 12.92 5.10
N ALA A 43 13.41 11.84 4.36
CA ALA A 43 12.46 10.77 4.11
C ALA A 43 12.13 10.00 5.39
N PHE A 44 13.13 9.77 6.23
CA PHE A 44 13.02 9.09 7.51
C PHE A 44 13.10 10.09 8.66
N ASP A 45 12.42 9.80 9.75
CA ASP A 45 12.60 10.50 11.02
C ASP A 45 13.79 9.92 11.81
N ASP A 46 14.04 10.46 13.00
CA ASP A 46 15.15 10.05 13.88
C ASP A 46 14.97 8.61 14.42
N ALA A 47 13.75 8.06 14.35
CA ALA A 47 13.43 6.69 14.73
C ALA A 47 13.54 5.70 13.55
N GLY A 48 13.94 6.15 12.36
CA GLY A 48 14.04 5.31 11.16
C GLY A 48 12.69 4.97 10.53
N GLN A 49 11.63 5.73 10.86
CA GLN A 49 10.30 5.56 10.29
C GLN A 49 10.08 6.53 9.12
N LEU A 50 9.38 6.06 8.09
CA LEU A 50 9.18 6.86 6.87
C LEU A 50 8.23 8.02 7.16
N ARG A 51 8.74 9.25 7.13
CA ARG A 51 7.99 10.50 7.35
C ARG A 51 7.64 11.23 6.05
N ARG A 52 8.46 11.09 4.99
CA ARG A 52 8.21 11.71 3.68
C ARG A 52 8.34 10.71 2.54
N CYS A 53 7.64 11.00 1.45
CA CYS A 53 7.62 10.18 0.25
C CYS A 53 8.96 10.31 -0.50
N ILE A 54 9.70 9.21 -0.64
CA ILE A 54 10.97 9.18 -1.40
C ILE A 54 10.80 9.39 -2.91
N ILE A 55 9.59 9.38 -3.44
CA ILE A 55 9.34 9.53 -4.89
C ILE A 55 9.07 11.00 -5.23
N CYS A 56 8.25 11.70 -4.44
CA CYS A 56 7.83 13.07 -4.74
C CYS A 56 8.17 14.10 -3.66
N GLY A 57 8.82 13.69 -2.57
CA GLY A 57 9.20 14.55 -1.44
C GLY A 57 8.06 15.04 -0.54
N SER A 58 6.81 14.59 -0.78
CA SER A 58 5.65 15.01 0.02
C SER A 58 5.69 14.41 1.43
N ASP A 59 5.35 15.22 2.42
CA ASP A 59 5.17 14.90 3.84
C ASP A 59 3.81 14.30 4.19
N HIS A 60 2.89 14.26 3.23
CA HIS A 60 1.56 13.70 3.43
C HIS A 60 1.52 12.24 3.00
N LEU A 61 1.67 11.35 3.98
CA LEU A 61 1.41 9.91 3.86
C LEU A 61 0.21 9.53 4.73
N TYR A 62 -0.47 8.45 4.35
CA TYR A 62 -1.53 7.85 5.14
C TYR A 62 -1.38 6.34 5.20
N GLN A 63 -1.89 5.76 6.28
CA GLN A 63 -2.01 4.31 6.41
C GLN A 63 -3.18 3.79 5.57
N HIS A 64 -2.92 2.75 4.80
CA HIS A 64 -3.93 2.02 4.05
C HIS A 64 -3.85 0.55 4.43
N LYS A 65 -4.88 0.01 5.08
CA LYS A 65 -4.98 -1.42 5.32
C LYS A 65 -5.43 -2.11 4.04
N THR A 66 -4.62 -3.03 3.53
CA THR A 66 -5.00 -3.81 2.35
C THR A 66 -5.83 -4.99 2.85
N PHE A 67 -7.16 -4.86 2.77
CA PHE A 67 -8.02 -6.01 2.99
C PHE A 67 -7.88 -6.96 1.80
N PRO A 68 -7.61 -8.25 2.02
CA PRO A 68 -7.61 -9.23 0.93
C PRO A 68 -9.01 -9.26 0.31
N GLN A 69 -9.12 -9.20 -1.01
CA GLN A 69 -10.42 -9.18 -1.72
C GLN A 69 -11.32 -10.39 -1.43
N ILE A 70 -10.78 -11.44 -0.80
CA ILE A 70 -11.46 -12.71 -0.50
C ILE A 70 -12.38 -12.60 0.74
N THR A 71 -12.23 -11.57 1.58
CA THR A 71 -13.04 -11.41 2.82
C THR A 71 -14.57 -11.52 2.66
N PRO A 72 -15.25 -10.89 1.67
CA PRO A 72 -16.70 -10.99 1.57
C PRO A 72 -17.17 -12.40 1.18
N PHE A 73 -16.43 -13.10 0.31
CA PHE A 73 -16.76 -14.46 -0.11
C PHE A 73 -16.70 -15.43 1.07
N VAL A 74 -15.65 -15.27 1.87
CA VAL A 74 -15.38 -16.06 3.06
C VAL A 74 -16.46 -15.84 4.12
N ILE A 75 -16.85 -14.59 4.41
CA ILE A 75 -17.92 -14.28 5.36
C ILE A 75 -19.26 -14.88 4.92
N VAL A 76 -19.59 -14.78 3.63
CA VAL A 76 -20.83 -15.36 3.09
C VAL A 76 -20.83 -16.89 3.20
N LEU A 77 -19.68 -17.52 2.93
CA LEU A 77 -19.53 -18.97 3.00
C LEU A 77 -19.60 -19.47 4.45
N ALA A 78 -18.96 -18.77 5.39
CA ALA A 78 -19.06 -19.05 6.82
C ALA A 78 -20.50 -18.87 7.36
N PHE A 79 -21.18 -17.79 6.95
CA PHE A 79 -22.57 -17.54 7.34
C PHE A 79 -23.53 -18.59 6.77
N GLY A 80 -23.35 -18.97 5.50
CA GLY A 80 -24.12 -20.03 4.85
C GLY A 80 -23.94 -21.39 5.53
N LEU A 81 -22.70 -21.77 5.84
CA LEU A 81 -22.42 -22.99 6.60
C LEU A 81 -23.02 -22.92 8.02
N SER A 82 -22.99 -21.75 8.67
CA SER A 82 -23.52 -21.57 10.03
C SER A 82 -25.03 -21.69 10.09
N LEU A 83 -25.73 -21.16 9.09
CA LEU A 83 -27.17 -21.33 8.96
C LEU A 83 -27.55 -22.81 8.77
N ILE A 84 -26.80 -23.54 7.94
CA ILE A 84 -27.02 -24.98 7.71
C ILE A 84 -26.83 -25.78 9.00
N GLY A 85 -25.81 -25.44 9.81
CA GLY A 85 -25.59 -26.06 11.11
C GLY A 85 -26.69 -25.74 12.14
N VAL A 86 -27.09 -24.47 12.27
CA VAL A 86 -28.07 -24.01 13.27
C VAL A 86 -29.50 -24.46 12.95
N LEU A 87 -29.86 -24.57 11.67
CA LEU A 87 -31.17 -25.08 11.23
C LEU A 87 -31.36 -26.58 11.51
N GLY A 88 -30.38 -27.25 12.14
CA GLY A 88 -30.50 -28.64 12.58
C GLY A 88 -30.42 -29.67 11.46
N PHE A 89 -30.02 -29.26 10.25
CA PHE A 89 -29.78 -30.17 9.13
C PHE A 89 -28.56 -31.06 9.35
N VAL A 90 -27.79 -30.83 10.41
CA VAL A 90 -26.53 -31.50 10.68
C VAL A 90 -26.36 -31.78 12.17
N THR A 91 -26.37 -33.07 12.53
CA THR A 91 -26.03 -33.57 13.88
C THR A 91 -24.61 -34.16 13.95
N ASP A 92 -23.85 -34.06 12.86
CA ASP A 92 -22.54 -34.69 12.73
C ASP A 92 -21.42 -33.79 13.29
N ILE A 93 -20.66 -34.33 14.24
CA ILE A 93 -19.49 -33.70 14.86
C ILE A 93 -18.45 -33.31 13.80
N ALA A 94 -18.32 -34.05 12.70
CA ALA A 94 -17.39 -33.74 11.63
C ALA A 94 -17.68 -32.38 10.97
N ILE A 95 -18.95 -32.01 10.86
CA ILE A 95 -19.36 -30.74 10.25
C ILE A 95 -19.15 -29.58 11.22
N LEU A 96 -19.39 -29.77 12.53
CA LEU A 96 -19.05 -28.77 13.55
C LEU A 96 -17.54 -28.45 13.57
N ILE A 97 -16.69 -29.46 13.41
CA ILE A 97 -15.23 -29.27 13.28
C ILE A 97 -14.91 -28.50 12.00
N GLY A 98 -15.51 -28.86 10.86
CA GLY A 98 -15.31 -28.17 9.59
C GLY A 98 -15.70 -26.69 9.66
N MET A 99 -16.85 -26.39 10.26
CA MET A 99 -17.35 -25.04 10.51
C MET A 99 -16.41 -24.21 11.38
N THR A 100 -15.92 -24.79 12.47
CA THR A 100 -14.97 -24.13 13.37
C THR A 100 -13.65 -23.86 12.64
N GLY A 101 -13.18 -24.79 11.80
CA GLY A 101 -11.99 -24.61 10.98
C GLY A 101 -12.11 -23.44 10.01
N VAL A 102 -13.25 -23.29 9.34
CA VAL A 102 -13.51 -22.14 8.46
C VAL A 102 -13.50 -20.83 9.27
N LEU A 103 -14.22 -20.76 10.39
CA LEU A 103 -14.21 -19.56 11.24
C LEU A 103 -12.81 -19.15 11.69
N LEU A 104 -11.98 -20.11 12.10
CA LEU A 104 -10.58 -19.84 12.48
C LEU A 104 -9.74 -19.36 11.30
N LEU A 105 -9.97 -19.92 10.11
CA LEU A 105 -9.32 -19.48 8.88
C LEU A 105 -9.69 -18.03 8.56
N ASP A 106 -10.95 -17.64 8.75
CA ASP A 106 -11.44 -16.28 8.50
C ASP A 106 -10.77 -15.27 9.42
N ILE A 107 -10.70 -15.61 10.72
CA ILE A 107 -9.98 -14.82 11.72
C ILE A 107 -8.52 -14.69 11.31
N ALA A 108 -7.85 -15.79 10.95
CA ALA A 108 -6.46 -15.76 10.51
C ALA A 108 -6.23 -14.86 9.29
N ILE A 109 -7.13 -14.90 8.30
CA ILE A 109 -7.09 -14.03 7.11
C ILE A 109 -7.24 -12.55 7.50
N LEU A 110 -8.15 -12.23 8.42
CA LEU A 110 -8.38 -10.85 8.89
C LEU A 110 -7.16 -10.30 9.64
N PHE A 111 -6.47 -11.14 10.42
CA PHE A 111 -5.22 -10.77 11.08
C PHE A 111 -4.07 -10.58 10.08
N PHE A 112 -4.08 -11.28 8.93
CA PHE A 112 -3.04 -11.18 7.91
C PHE A 112 -3.12 -9.92 7.03
N ALA A 113 -4.15 -9.09 7.19
CA ALA A 113 -4.32 -7.86 6.43
C ALA A 113 -3.18 -6.86 6.73
N ARG A 114 -2.19 -6.82 5.83
CA ARG A 114 -1.01 -5.95 5.97
C ARG A 114 -1.36 -4.48 5.78
N THR A 115 -0.84 -3.65 6.69
CA THR A 115 -0.85 -2.19 6.57
C THR A 115 0.26 -1.76 5.61
N ARG A 116 -0.05 -0.81 4.73
CA ARG A 116 0.91 -0.16 3.84
C ARG A 116 0.79 1.36 3.98
N LEU A 117 1.88 2.08 3.76
CA LEU A 117 1.82 3.54 3.65
C LEU A 117 1.59 3.95 2.21
N VAL A 118 0.79 5.00 1.99
CA VAL A 118 0.52 5.54 0.67
C VAL A 118 0.67 7.05 0.68
N CYS A 119 1.32 7.61 -0.33
CA CYS A 119 1.45 9.06 -0.48
C CYS A 119 0.14 9.68 -1.00
N TYR A 120 -0.28 10.83 -0.47
CA TYR A 120 -1.46 11.54 -0.99
C TYR A 120 -1.28 12.09 -2.40
N ARG A 121 -0.05 12.51 -2.75
CA ARG A 121 0.27 13.23 -3.99
C ARG A 121 0.41 12.26 -5.18
N CYS A 122 1.51 11.52 -5.23
CA CYS A 122 1.83 10.56 -6.31
C CYS A 122 1.10 9.21 -6.20
N ARG A 123 0.54 8.87 -5.04
CA ARG A 123 -0.09 7.56 -4.76
C ARG A 123 0.87 6.36 -4.77
N SER A 124 2.18 6.57 -4.72
CA SER A 124 3.16 5.50 -4.48
C SER A 124 2.88 4.80 -3.15
N GLN A 125 3.06 3.48 -3.13
CA GLN A 125 2.75 2.62 -2.00
C GLN A 125 4.01 2.00 -1.43
N TYR A 126 4.11 1.95 -0.11
CA TYR A 126 5.27 1.45 0.62
C TYR A 126 4.90 0.23 1.47
N ARG A 127 5.67 -0.84 1.33
CA ARG A 127 5.48 -2.13 2.01
C ARG A 127 6.78 -2.58 2.68
N ASN A 128 6.64 -3.46 3.68
CA ASN A 128 7.77 -4.04 4.43
C ASN A 128 8.66 -2.96 5.05
N LEU A 129 8.06 -2.08 5.84
CA LEU A 129 8.74 -1.08 6.65
C LEU A 129 7.99 -0.89 7.97
N GLU A 130 8.68 -0.34 8.97
CA GLU A 130 8.06 0.03 10.24
C GLU A 130 7.24 1.31 10.06
N ILE A 131 5.93 1.20 10.32
CA ILE A 131 5.00 2.31 10.16
C ILE A 131 4.83 3.00 11.50
N ALA A 132 5.13 4.29 11.53
CA ALA A 132 4.90 5.11 12.70
C ALA A 132 3.41 5.22 13.08
N GLU A 133 3.14 5.30 14.38
CA GLU A 133 1.78 5.47 14.92
C GLU A 133 1.17 6.84 14.56
N TYR A 134 2.00 7.86 14.30
CA TYR A 134 1.52 9.19 13.92
C TYR A 134 0.87 9.25 12.54
N HIS A 135 1.06 8.23 11.69
CA HIS A 135 0.41 8.20 10.38
C HIS A 135 -1.08 7.91 10.54
N LYS A 136 -1.92 8.84 10.09
CA LYS A 136 -3.38 8.67 10.16
C LYS A 136 -3.92 7.84 8.98
N PRO A 137 -5.10 7.21 9.14
CA PRO A 137 -5.84 6.66 8.01
C PRO A 137 -6.17 7.73 6.96
N TRP A 138 -6.59 7.28 5.78
CA TRP A 138 -6.97 8.19 4.70
C TRP A 138 -8.10 9.14 5.12
N ASP A 139 -7.84 10.43 4.95
CA ASP A 139 -8.81 11.51 5.09
C ASP A 139 -9.06 12.23 3.75
N ARG A 140 -10.36 12.37 3.41
CA ARG A 140 -10.86 13.05 2.21
C ARG A 140 -10.51 14.54 2.20
N SER A 141 -10.55 15.21 3.35
CA SER A 141 -10.32 16.66 3.42
C SER A 141 -8.87 17.00 3.02
N THR A 142 -7.94 16.19 3.50
CA THR A 142 -6.51 16.26 3.15
C THR A 142 -6.27 16.01 1.66
N ASP A 143 -6.91 15.00 1.06
CA ASP A 143 -6.78 14.71 -0.38
C ASP A 143 -7.31 15.87 -1.25
N VAL A 144 -8.46 16.45 -0.89
CA VAL A 144 -9.04 17.61 -1.60
C VAL A 144 -8.14 18.83 -1.49
N ARG A 145 -7.64 19.13 -0.28
CA ARG A 145 -6.71 20.25 -0.04
C ARG A 145 -5.45 20.13 -0.89
N LEU A 146 -4.82 18.95 -0.92
CA LEU A 146 -3.59 18.72 -1.67
C LEU A 146 -3.77 18.77 -3.19
N LYS A 147 -4.90 18.26 -3.69
CA LYS A 147 -5.28 18.41 -5.10
C LYS A 147 -5.41 19.89 -5.48
N ASN A 148 -6.08 20.69 -4.65
CA ASN A 148 -6.26 22.12 -4.91
C ASN A 148 -4.94 22.89 -4.87
N GLN A 149 -4.02 22.55 -3.95
CA GLN A 149 -2.68 23.15 -3.89
C GLN A 149 -1.86 22.80 -5.15
N THR A 150 -1.91 21.56 -5.59
CA THR A 150 -1.20 21.11 -6.81
C THR A 150 -1.73 21.83 -8.06
N LYS A 151 -3.04 22.10 -8.14
CA LYS A 151 -3.62 22.87 -9.25
C LYS A 151 -3.17 24.34 -9.27
N ARG A 152 -2.91 24.93 -8.11
CA ARG A 152 -2.54 26.36 -7.97
C ARG A 152 -1.05 26.63 -8.20
N ARG A 153 -0.20 25.63 -8.00
CA ARG A 153 1.24 25.73 -8.20
C ARG A 153 1.57 24.96 -9.46
N PRO A 154 1.85 25.60 -10.62
CA PRO A 154 2.44 24.90 -11.75
C PRO A 154 3.76 24.33 -11.23
N VAL A 155 3.77 23.02 -11.00
CA VAL A 155 4.98 22.31 -10.61
C VAL A 155 5.84 22.32 -11.86
N GLU A 156 6.98 23.00 -11.82
CA GLU A 156 8.08 22.69 -12.74
C GLU A 156 8.38 21.22 -12.49
N ASP A 157 7.95 20.36 -13.41
CA ASP A 157 7.88 18.90 -13.25
C ASP A 157 9.23 18.31 -13.65
N PRO A 158 10.18 18.06 -12.71
CA PRO A 158 11.30 17.24 -13.08
C PRO A 158 10.72 15.83 -13.15
N LYS A 159 10.58 15.28 -14.35
CA LYS A 159 10.36 13.85 -14.53
C LYS A 159 11.40 13.09 -13.69
N ARG A 160 11.02 12.67 -12.48
CA ARG A 160 11.86 11.87 -11.56
C ARG A 160 11.92 10.42 -11.99
N VAL A 161 11.11 10.06 -12.98
CA VAL A 161 11.19 8.81 -13.71
C VAL A 161 11.48 9.20 -15.14
N ARG A 162 12.67 8.85 -15.63
CA ARG A 162 13.02 9.02 -17.04
C ARG A 162 12.77 7.70 -17.76
N SER A 163 12.09 7.76 -18.89
CA SER A 163 11.96 6.58 -19.73
C SER A 163 13.34 6.22 -20.29
N ARG A 164 13.60 4.93 -20.53
CA ARG A 164 14.81 4.48 -21.21
C ARG A 164 14.99 5.18 -22.58
N ASP A 165 13.88 5.54 -23.22
CA ASP A 165 13.86 6.25 -24.49
C ASP A 165 14.25 7.74 -24.37
N ASP A 166 14.09 8.35 -23.18
CA ASP A 166 14.50 9.75 -22.95
C ASP A 166 16.04 9.93 -23.01
N PHE A 167 16.81 8.84 -22.96
CA PHE A 167 18.28 8.85 -23.04
C PHE A 167 18.84 8.46 -24.41
N ARG A 168 17.98 8.07 -25.35
CA ARG A 168 18.38 7.64 -26.71
C ARG A 168 18.39 8.77 -27.74
N ASN A 169 18.09 9.99 -27.30
CA ASN A 169 18.01 11.20 -28.10
C ASN A 169 18.99 12.25 -27.58
#